data_AF-A0A7J4QQD1-F1
#
_entry.id   AF-A0A7J4QQD1-F1
#
_cell.length_a   1.000
_cell.length_b   1.000
_cell.length_c   1.000
_cell.angle_alpha   90.00
_cell.angle_beta   90.00
_cell.angle_gamma   90.00
#
_symmetry.space_group_name_H-M   'P 1'
#
loop_
_entity.id
_entity.type
_entity.pdbx_description
1 polymer ?
#
loop_
_entity_poly.entity_id
_entity_poly.type
_entity_poly.pdbx_seq_one_letter_code
_entity_poly.pdbx_strand_id
1 'polypeptide(L)'
;MEEVGGPSSEHPWYYDLLMELDAEGWVTANVEDYLGEDQELGSERILYLEYALELARSLQHRTAYLGDAAGPASEAMAAAWADELNDPMNAEQVLDDYELWAKEHRPWEPALYRSEEDWRDEGMDEMHAAMLVRFDQLDPSSKPSTVVMLPLLAYPSEADAIEQALKAIEQDEMRQRATINKAIAMLGEAGYEVEGIDQMNIIDGLDQVARLHDLHDLHEDLRLLITEQIAPFDAELAAHHEQRRVDLVSQGQTADIGGLRLQITSIADNLHHRMAMLNDLMNDWRAKGIKFPHDDGIRPGELLEWEANLPEIEATLKQHLVALERYTVIERVWPDTAQKASHCAGVLEHTEAFLDLVDDLDQQWKQMELESIERIEKFEHAGLVMDTWHERIDKDP
;
A
#
# COMPACT_ATOMS: atom_id res chain seq x y z
N MET A 1 -84.67 -32.67 52.88
CA MET A 1 -83.81 -31.99 53.87
C MET A 1 -82.56 -32.84 53.95
N GLU A 2 -81.68 -32.82 52.96
CA GLU A 2 -80.99 -31.65 52.40
C GLU A 2 -80.25 -30.89 53.50
N GLU A 3 -79.03 -31.34 53.77
CA GLU A 3 -77.87 -30.45 53.90
C GLU A 3 -76.76 -31.09 53.06
N VAL A 4 -76.57 -30.50 51.88
CA VAL A 4 -75.49 -30.79 50.94
C VAL A 4 -74.24 -30.18 51.55
N GLY A 5 -73.34 -31.01 52.09
CA GLY A 5 -71.95 -30.61 52.25
C GLY A 5 -71.35 -30.43 50.87
N GLY A 6 -71.22 -29.18 50.43
CA GLY A 6 -70.47 -28.85 49.21
C GLY A 6 -69.02 -29.34 49.35
N PRO A 7 -68.37 -29.74 48.26
CA PRO A 7 -66.94 -30.07 48.33
C PRO A 7 -66.20 -28.81 48.75
N SER A 8 -65.45 -28.87 49.85
CA SER A 8 -64.34 -27.96 50.05
C SER A 8 -63.42 -28.18 48.85
N SER A 9 -63.27 -27.17 48.00
CA SER A 9 -62.20 -27.17 47.01
C SER A 9 -60.89 -27.05 47.80
N GLU A 10 -60.36 -28.18 48.25
CA GLU A 10 -59.01 -28.28 48.78
C GLU A 10 -58.06 -28.09 47.60
N HIS A 11 -57.85 -26.82 47.26
CA HIS A 11 -56.81 -26.44 46.34
C HIS A 11 -55.46 -26.90 46.90
N PRO A 12 -54.49 -27.24 46.02
CA PRO A 12 -53.14 -27.58 46.46
C PRO A 12 -52.55 -26.51 47.38
N TRP A 13 -51.66 -26.89 48.30
CA TRP A 13 -51.07 -25.99 49.30
C TRP A 13 -50.32 -24.80 48.70
N TYR A 14 -49.96 -24.87 47.41
CA TYR A 14 -49.27 -23.84 46.63
C TYR A 14 -50.19 -23.04 45.69
N TYR A 15 -51.51 -23.26 45.72
CA TYR A 15 -52.45 -22.67 44.75
C TYR A 15 -52.46 -21.14 44.76
N ASP A 16 -52.51 -20.53 45.95
CA ASP A 16 -52.52 -19.07 46.10
C ASP A 16 -51.21 -18.45 45.56
N LEU A 17 -50.07 -19.13 45.75
CA LEU A 17 -48.77 -18.72 45.22
C LEU A 17 -48.73 -18.75 43.69
N LEU A 18 -49.29 -19.78 43.05
CA LEU A 18 -49.39 -19.84 41.58
C LEU A 18 -50.26 -18.71 41.03
N MET A 19 -51.35 -18.36 41.72
CA MET A 19 -52.21 -17.23 41.32
C MET A 19 -51.46 -15.89 41.41
N GLU A 20 -50.64 -15.70 42.44
CA GLU A 20 -49.80 -14.50 42.58
C GLU A 20 -48.76 -14.42 41.46
N LEU A 21 -48.09 -15.52 41.14
CA LEU A 21 -47.09 -15.58 40.07
C LEU A 21 -47.69 -15.35 38.68
N ASP A 22 -48.85 -15.92 38.38
CA ASP A 22 -49.58 -15.67 37.13
C ASP A 22 -50.00 -14.19 37.02
N ALA A 23 -50.44 -13.58 38.11
CA ALA A 23 -50.78 -12.16 38.15
C ALA A 23 -49.56 -11.24 37.95
N GLU A 24 -48.36 -11.68 38.36
CA GLU A 24 -47.08 -11.01 38.06
C GLU A 24 -46.59 -11.27 36.62
N GLY A 25 -47.21 -12.19 35.89
CA GLY A 25 -46.91 -12.48 34.48
C GLY A 25 -45.96 -13.66 34.26
N TRP A 26 -45.67 -14.47 35.29
CA TRP A 26 -44.83 -15.66 35.15
C TRP A 26 -45.57 -16.85 34.53
N VAL A 27 -44.84 -17.67 33.79
CA VAL A 27 -45.33 -18.97 33.32
C VAL A 27 -45.30 -19.95 34.49
N THR A 28 -46.47 -20.45 34.88
CA THR A 28 -46.65 -21.25 36.11
C THR A 28 -46.72 -22.76 35.89
N ALA A 29 -46.76 -23.24 34.64
CA ALA A 29 -46.95 -24.66 34.34
C ALA A 29 -45.85 -25.56 34.92
N ASN A 30 -44.58 -25.23 34.69
CA ASN A 30 -43.46 -26.01 35.22
C ASN A 30 -43.28 -25.81 36.74
N VAL A 31 -43.69 -24.64 37.26
CA VAL A 31 -43.73 -24.37 38.70
C VAL A 31 -44.78 -25.26 39.39
N GLU A 32 -45.96 -25.41 38.80
CA GLU A 32 -47.02 -26.30 39.30
C GLU A 32 -46.55 -27.76 39.33
N ASP A 33 -45.92 -28.23 38.26
CA ASP A 33 -45.35 -29.59 38.19
C ASP A 33 -44.27 -29.77 39.27
N TYR A 34 -43.36 -28.80 39.43
CA TYR A 34 -42.30 -28.86 40.44
C TYR A 34 -42.86 -28.85 41.88
N LEU A 35 -43.80 -27.97 42.21
CA LEU A 35 -44.37 -27.92 43.57
C LEU A 35 -45.27 -29.13 43.88
N GLY A 36 -45.81 -29.80 42.85
CA GLY A 36 -46.62 -31.00 42.97
C GLY A 36 -45.85 -32.29 43.30
N GLU A 37 -44.54 -32.33 43.05
CA GLU A 37 -43.70 -33.50 43.28
C GLU A 37 -43.25 -33.59 44.76
N ASP A 38 -43.88 -34.43 45.58
CA ASP A 38 -43.48 -34.67 46.98
C ASP A 38 -43.75 -33.52 47.97
N GLN A 39 -44.92 -33.57 48.58
CA GLN A 39 -45.43 -32.57 49.54
C GLN A 39 -44.62 -32.50 50.84
N GLU A 40 -43.81 -33.52 51.17
CA GLU A 40 -42.99 -33.53 52.39
C GLU A 40 -41.81 -32.55 52.31
N LEU A 41 -41.41 -32.14 51.09
CA LEU A 41 -40.32 -31.18 50.83
C LEU A 41 -40.82 -29.77 50.47
N GLY A 42 -42.08 -29.45 50.76
CA GLY A 42 -42.71 -28.18 50.33
C GLY A 42 -41.91 -26.92 50.70
N SER A 43 -41.32 -26.86 51.89
CA SER A 43 -40.48 -25.70 52.31
C SER A 43 -39.19 -25.55 51.51
N GLU A 44 -38.51 -26.66 51.17
CA GLU A 44 -37.30 -26.63 50.35
C GLU A 44 -37.62 -26.25 48.91
N ARG A 45 -38.76 -26.72 48.39
CA ARG A 45 -39.23 -26.37 47.05
C ARG A 45 -39.63 -24.90 46.93
N ILE A 46 -40.24 -24.32 47.97
CA ILE A 46 -40.50 -22.87 48.03
C ILE A 46 -39.18 -22.09 48.01
N LEU A 47 -38.20 -22.47 48.84
CA LEU A 47 -36.88 -21.80 48.86
C LEU A 47 -36.19 -21.86 47.50
N TYR A 48 -36.25 -22.99 46.80
CA TYR A 48 -35.73 -23.10 45.45
C TYR A 48 -36.49 -22.21 44.45
N LEU A 49 -37.82 -22.17 44.54
CA LEU A 49 -38.63 -21.31 43.66
C LEU A 49 -38.32 -19.83 43.88
N GLU A 50 -38.14 -19.39 45.13
CA GLU A 50 -37.72 -18.02 45.45
C GLU A 50 -36.36 -17.71 44.83
N TYR A 51 -35.38 -18.62 44.96
CA TYR A 51 -34.09 -18.51 44.30
C TYR A 51 -34.22 -18.43 42.76
N ALA A 52 -35.02 -19.31 42.16
CA ALA A 52 -35.22 -19.35 40.72
C ALA A 52 -35.90 -18.08 40.18
N LEU A 53 -36.86 -17.52 40.92
CA LEU A 53 -37.50 -16.24 40.62
C LEU A 53 -36.51 -15.07 40.70
N GLU A 54 -35.67 -15.03 41.72
CA GLU A 54 -34.65 -14.00 41.88
C GLU A 54 -33.60 -14.08 40.76
N LEU A 55 -33.13 -15.29 40.46
CA LEU A 55 -32.21 -15.54 39.36
C LEU A 55 -32.82 -15.14 38.01
N ALA A 56 -34.08 -15.51 37.75
CA ALA A 56 -34.78 -15.16 36.52
C ALA A 56 -34.88 -13.64 36.33
N ARG A 57 -35.30 -12.91 37.38
CA ARG A 57 -35.38 -11.44 37.37
C ARG A 57 -34.02 -10.79 37.14
N SER A 58 -32.97 -11.30 37.78
CA SER A 58 -31.62 -10.78 37.60
C SER A 58 -31.11 -11.02 36.17
N LEU A 59 -31.33 -12.22 35.63
CA LEU A 59 -30.97 -12.54 34.26
C LEU A 59 -31.74 -11.71 33.24
N GLN A 60 -33.05 -11.46 33.45
CA GLN A 60 -33.82 -10.57 32.59
C GLN A 60 -33.19 -9.17 32.48
N HIS A 61 -32.67 -8.64 33.60
CA HIS A 61 -31.96 -7.36 33.58
C HIS A 61 -30.61 -7.46 32.84
N ARG A 62 -29.86 -8.54 33.07
CA ARG A 62 -28.52 -8.75 32.49
C ARG A 62 -28.55 -9.07 30.99
N THR A 63 -29.60 -9.73 30.50
CA THR A 63 -29.78 -10.07 29.08
C THR A 63 -30.46 -8.94 28.29
N ALA A 64 -31.13 -8.01 28.96
CA ALA A 64 -31.74 -6.83 28.31
C ALA A 64 -30.71 -5.91 27.65
N TYR A 65 -29.47 -5.87 28.15
CA TYR A 65 -28.35 -5.16 27.52
C TYR A 65 -27.10 -6.03 27.50
N LEU A 66 -26.66 -6.39 26.30
CA LEU A 66 -25.49 -7.25 26.07
C LEU A 66 -24.18 -6.49 25.86
N GLY A 67 -24.16 -5.16 26.02
CA GLY A 67 -22.98 -4.35 25.70
C GLY A 67 -22.92 -3.93 24.23
N ASP A 68 -22.11 -2.91 23.94
CA ASP A 68 -21.97 -2.34 22.59
C ASP A 68 -21.27 -3.30 21.61
N ALA A 69 -20.59 -4.32 22.12
CA ALA A 69 -19.94 -5.34 21.32
C ALA A 69 -20.87 -6.50 20.89
N ALA A 70 -22.15 -6.45 21.27
CA ALA A 70 -23.14 -7.45 20.88
C ALA A 70 -23.52 -7.28 19.39
N GLY A 71 -23.31 -8.33 18.60
CA GLY A 71 -23.76 -8.35 17.20
C GLY A 71 -25.23 -8.73 17.06
N PRO A 72 -25.81 -8.67 15.85
CA PRO A 72 -27.22 -9.01 15.58
C PRO A 72 -27.61 -10.42 16.01
N ALA A 73 -26.66 -11.37 15.96
CA ALA A 73 -26.87 -12.73 16.43
C ALA A 73 -27.05 -12.79 17.96
N SER A 74 -26.34 -11.93 18.71
CA SER A 74 -26.47 -11.83 20.17
C SER A 74 -27.79 -11.20 20.58
N GLU A 75 -28.30 -10.22 19.81
CA GLU A 75 -29.64 -9.65 20.05
C GLU A 75 -30.76 -10.69 19.91
N ALA A 76 -30.67 -11.56 18.90
CA ALA A 76 -31.62 -12.65 18.73
C ALA A 76 -31.57 -13.67 19.89
N MET A 77 -30.38 -13.95 20.41
CA MET A 77 -30.20 -14.80 21.59
C MET A 77 -30.77 -14.15 22.85
N ALA A 78 -30.55 -12.84 23.06
CA ALA A 78 -31.16 -12.11 24.17
C ALA A 78 -32.69 -12.17 24.16
N ALA A 79 -33.32 -12.05 22.98
CA ALA A 79 -34.77 -12.19 22.87
C ALA A 79 -35.24 -13.60 23.25
N ALA A 80 -34.53 -14.64 22.81
CA ALA A 80 -34.85 -16.02 23.18
C ALA A 80 -34.72 -16.26 24.70
N TRP A 81 -33.64 -15.79 25.32
CA TRP A 81 -33.48 -15.84 26.78
C TRP A 81 -34.58 -15.08 27.51
N ALA A 82 -34.97 -13.89 27.03
CA ALA A 82 -36.04 -13.12 27.64
C ALA A 82 -37.38 -13.88 27.63
N ASP A 83 -37.69 -14.59 26.54
CA ASP A 83 -38.88 -15.44 26.45
C ASP A 83 -38.80 -16.64 27.40
N GLU A 84 -37.65 -17.34 27.45
CA GLU A 84 -37.41 -18.51 28.31
C GLU A 84 -37.44 -18.15 29.80
N LEU A 85 -36.93 -16.97 30.17
CA LEU A 85 -36.89 -16.47 31.53
C LEU A 85 -38.27 -16.08 32.08
N ASN A 86 -39.33 -16.03 31.28
CA ASN A 86 -40.69 -15.88 31.80
C ASN A 86 -41.15 -17.12 32.59
N ASP A 87 -40.46 -18.25 32.43
CA ASP A 87 -40.59 -19.41 33.30
C ASP A 87 -39.39 -19.48 34.26
N PRO A 88 -39.60 -19.28 35.57
CA PRO A 88 -38.52 -19.30 36.56
C PRO A 88 -37.74 -20.63 36.57
N MET A 89 -38.35 -21.74 36.18
CA MET A 89 -37.70 -23.05 36.18
C MET A 89 -36.60 -23.18 35.11
N ASN A 90 -36.55 -22.27 34.13
CA ASN A 90 -35.50 -22.24 33.11
C ASN A 90 -34.27 -21.41 33.53
N ALA A 91 -34.33 -20.71 34.68
CA ALA A 91 -33.33 -19.70 35.04
C ALA A 91 -31.89 -20.24 35.10
N GLU A 92 -31.67 -21.44 35.63
CA GLU A 92 -30.33 -22.05 35.71
C GLU A 92 -29.79 -22.41 34.31
N GLN A 93 -30.63 -22.92 33.41
CA GLN A 93 -30.21 -23.22 32.04
C GLN A 93 -29.82 -21.93 31.30
N VAL A 94 -30.63 -20.88 31.43
CA VAL A 94 -30.34 -19.59 30.81
C VAL A 94 -29.08 -18.96 31.41
N LEU A 95 -28.81 -19.15 32.70
CA LEU A 95 -27.56 -18.72 33.34
C LEU A 95 -26.35 -19.39 32.69
N ASP A 96 -26.37 -20.71 32.50
CA ASP A 96 -25.28 -21.45 31.87
C ASP A 96 -25.01 -20.98 30.44
N ASP A 97 -26.07 -20.80 29.66
CA ASP A 97 -25.99 -20.31 28.28
C ASP A 97 -25.46 -18.86 28.23
N TYR A 98 -25.95 -18.00 29.12
CA TYR A 98 -25.49 -16.63 29.25
C TYR A 98 -24.02 -16.55 29.66
N GLU A 99 -23.58 -17.31 30.67
CA GLU A 99 -22.20 -17.31 31.13
C GLU A 99 -21.25 -17.81 30.03
N LEU A 100 -21.65 -18.79 29.23
CA LEU A 100 -20.87 -19.27 28.09
C LEU A 100 -20.69 -18.16 27.06
N TRP A 101 -21.77 -17.47 26.70
CA TRP A 101 -21.72 -16.34 25.78
C TRP A 101 -20.88 -15.19 26.34
N ALA A 102 -21.06 -14.84 27.63
CA ALA A 102 -20.38 -13.73 28.28
C ALA A 102 -18.87 -13.96 28.38
N LYS A 103 -18.40 -15.20 28.57
CA LYS A 103 -16.96 -15.52 28.56
C LYS A 103 -16.27 -15.11 27.25
N GLU A 104 -16.98 -15.20 26.13
CA GLU A 104 -16.43 -14.84 24.81
C GLU A 104 -16.61 -13.35 24.50
N HIS A 105 -17.76 -12.78 24.87
CA HIS A 105 -18.17 -11.46 24.38
C HIS A 105 -18.02 -10.35 25.42
N ARG A 106 -18.18 -10.65 26.71
CA ARG A 106 -18.20 -9.69 27.82
C ARG A 106 -17.64 -10.29 29.12
N PRO A 107 -16.37 -10.76 29.14
CA PRO A 107 -15.84 -11.59 30.22
C PRO A 107 -15.74 -10.90 31.58
N TRP A 108 -15.73 -9.57 31.61
CA TRP A 108 -15.74 -8.75 32.82
C TRP A 108 -17.10 -8.70 33.52
N GLU A 109 -18.21 -8.89 32.80
CA GLU A 109 -19.55 -8.81 33.39
C GLU A 109 -19.77 -9.89 34.46
N PRO A 110 -19.52 -11.19 34.21
CA PRO A 110 -19.77 -12.20 35.23
C PRO A 110 -18.84 -12.03 36.44
N ALA A 111 -17.63 -11.52 36.21
CA ALA A 111 -16.67 -11.26 37.28
C ALA A 111 -17.13 -10.11 38.18
N LEU A 112 -17.60 -9.00 37.60
CA LEU A 112 -18.10 -7.83 38.33
C LEU A 112 -19.44 -8.11 39.02
N TYR A 113 -20.34 -8.84 38.36
CA TYR A 113 -21.66 -9.17 38.88
C TYR A 113 -21.56 -10.01 40.15
N ARG A 114 -20.71 -11.05 40.18
CA ARG A 114 -20.54 -11.92 41.35
C ARG A 114 -20.05 -11.19 42.60
N SER A 115 -19.37 -10.06 42.44
CA SER A 115 -18.85 -9.25 43.54
C SER A 115 -19.65 -7.97 43.79
N GLU A 116 -20.79 -7.76 43.13
CA GLU A 116 -21.54 -6.49 43.20
C GLU A 116 -21.85 -6.07 44.65
N GLU A 117 -22.22 -7.02 45.51
CA GLU A 117 -22.46 -6.77 46.93
C GLU A 117 -21.20 -6.31 47.68
N ASP A 118 -20.05 -6.94 47.43
CA ASP A 118 -18.78 -6.55 48.05
C ASP A 118 -18.39 -5.11 47.67
N TRP A 119 -18.58 -4.74 46.41
CA TRP A 119 -18.35 -3.37 45.93
C TRP A 119 -19.32 -2.37 46.56
N ARG A 120 -20.58 -2.76 46.77
CA ARG A 120 -21.60 -1.94 47.40
C ARG A 120 -21.33 -1.75 48.90
N ASP A 121 -20.90 -2.79 49.60
CA ASP A 121 -20.61 -2.77 51.03
C ASP A 121 -19.42 -1.86 51.37
N GLU A 122 -18.45 -1.75 50.46
CA GLU A 122 -17.33 -0.80 50.55
C GLU A 122 -17.71 0.63 50.08
N GLY A 123 -18.96 0.86 49.67
CA GLY A 123 -19.44 2.16 49.20
C GLY A 123 -18.87 2.59 47.84
N MET A 124 -18.56 1.63 46.97
CA MET A 124 -17.94 1.82 45.65
C MET A 124 -18.87 1.43 44.49
N ASP A 125 -20.18 1.53 44.70
CA ASP A 125 -21.23 1.21 43.71
C ASP A 125 -21.11 2.05 42.43
N GLU A 126 -20.84 3.36 42.56
CA GLU A 126 -20.63 4.22 41.39
C GLU A 126 -19.39 3.80 40.57
N MET A 127 -18.33 3.35 41.24
CA MET A 127 -17.10 2.93 40.57
C MET A 127 -17.28 1.59 39.87
N HIS A 128 -17.98 0.64 40.49
CA HIS A 128 -18.35 -0.64 39.88
C HIS A 128 -19.15 -0.43 38.60
N ALA A 129 -20.19 0.40 38.65
CA ALA A 129 -20.99 0.73 37.47
C ALA A 129 -20.17 1.44 36.38
N ALA A 130 -19.27 2.36 36.77
CA ALA A 130 -18.38 3.04 35.84
C ALA A 130 -17.38 2.09 35.17
N MET A 131 -16.83 1.11 35.90
CA MET A 131 -15.95 0.09 35.34
C MET A 131 -16.66 -0.73 34.27
N LEU A 132 -17.88 -1.19 34.58
CA LEU A 132 -18.69 -1.99 33.66
C LEU A 132 -18.91 -1.26 32.31
N VAL A 133 -19.31 0.01 32.36
CA VAL A 133 -19.50 0.85 31.17
C VAL A 133 -18.20 1.03 30.39
N ARG A 134 -17.08 1.28 31.08
CA ARG A 134 -15.79 1.48 30.41
C ARG A 134 -15.28 0.22 29.72
N PHE A 135 -15.45 -0.94 30.35
CA PHE A 135 -15.12 -2.21 29.71
C PHE A 135 -15.98 -2.47 28.48
N ASP A 136 -17.27 -2.14 28.52
CA ASP A 136 -18.18 -2.30 27.37
C ASP A 136 -17.82 -1.39 26.19
N GLN A 137 -17.19 -0.24 26.46
CA GLN A 137 -16.75 0.72 25.44
C GLN A 137 -15.41 0.36 24.79
N LEU A 138 -14.70 -0.65 25.29
CA LEU A 138 -13.44 -1.07 24.70
C LEU A 138 -13.66 -1.63 23.30
N ASP A 139 -12.68 -1.37 22.43
CA ASP A 139 -12.68 -1.95 21.09
C ASP A 139 -12.64 -3.49 21.19
N PRO A 140 -13.36 -4.23 20.33
CA PRO A 140 -13.35 -5.70 20.35
C PRO A 140 -11.95 -6.31 20.32
N SER A 141 -10.99 -5.66 19.66
CA SER A 141 -9.61 -6.12 19.58
C SER A 141 -8.83 -6.01 20.91
N SER A 142 -9.27 -5.18 21.84
CA SER A 142 -8.63 -4.98 23.15
C SER A 142 -9.11 -5.95 24.23
N LYS A 143 -10.20 -6.69 23.98
CA LYS A 143 -10.75 -7.66 24.94
C LYS A 143 -9.72 -8.64 25.50
N PRO A 144 -8.80 -9.23 24.71
CA PRO A 144 -7.77 -10.13 25.26
C PRO A 144 -6.88 -9.47 26.32
N SER A 145 -6.65 -8.16 26.23
CA SER A 145 -5.87 -7.39 27.20
C SER A 145 -6.57 -7.25 28.55
N THR A 146 -7.88 -7.46 28.62
CA THR A 146 -8.66 -7.39 29.86
C THR A 146 -8.53 -8.65 30.73
N VAL A 147 -8.10 -9.78 30.14
CA VAL A 147 -8.06 -11.09 30.80
C VAL A 147 -7.24 -11.08 32.08
N VAL A 148 -6.15 -10.31 32.11
CA VAL A 148 -5.25 -10.21 33.28
C VAL A 148 -5.89 -9.51 34.48
N MET A 149 -6.93 -8.69 34.25
CA MET A 149 -7.64 -7.96 35.31
C MET A 149 -8.84 -8.72 35.85
N LEU A 150 -9.38 -9.70 35.12
CA LEU A 150 -10.61 -10.41 35.51
C LEU A 150 -10.56 -10.97 36.94
N PRO A 151 -9.46 -11.58 37.44
CA PRO A 151 -9.40 -12.05 38.82
C PRO A 151 -9.42 -10.93 39.87
N LEU A 152 -9.00 -9.72 39.51
CA LEU A 152 -8.96 -8.57 40.42
C LEU A 152 -10.35 -7.96 40.62
N LEU A 153 -11.24 -8.08 39.63
CA LEU A 153 -12.59 -7.51 39.65
C LEU A 153 -13.44 -7.99 40.85
N ALA A 154 -13.10 -9.15 41.42
CA ALA A 154 -13.75 -9.68 42.60
C ALA A 154 -13.41 -8.92 43.90
N TYR A 155 -12.42 -8.02 43.89
CA TYR A 155 -11.88 -7.37 45.09
C TYR A 155 -11.93 -5.84 44.98
N PRO A 156 -12.85 -5.15 45.69
CA PRO A 156 -12.91 -3.69 45.71
C PRO A 156 -11.60 -3.04 46.17
N SER A 157 -10.82 -3.71 47.02
CA SER A 157 -9.49 -3.23 47.45
C SER A 157 -8.47 -3.05 46.31
N GLU A 158 -8.68 -3.71 45.17
CA GLU A 158 -7.81 -3.63 43.99
C GLU A 158 -8.29 -2.57 42.98
N ALA A 159 -9.28 -1.74 43.33
CA ALA A 159 -9.88 -0.74 42.45
C ALA A 159 -8.85 0.18 41.77
N ASP A 160 -7.84 0.66 42.49
CA ASP A 160 -6.78 1.50 41.94
C ASP A 160 -5.96 0.77 40.87
N ALA A 161 -5.69 -0.53 41.07
CA ALA A 161 -4.92 -1.34 40.13
C ALA A 161 -5.75 -1.63 38.87
N ILE A 162 -7.03 -1.95 39.03
CA ILE A 162 -7.98 -2.14 37.91
C ILE A 162 -8.10 -0.84 37.11
N GLU A 163 -8.26 0.31 37.77
CA GLU A 163 -8.40 1.60 37.10
C GLU A 163 -7.15 1.94 36.27
N GLN A 164 -5.96 1.74 36.84
CA GLN A 164 -4.70 2.00 36.15
C GLN A 164 -4.53 1.11 34.92
N ALA A 165 -4.83 -0.18 35.04
CA ALA A 165 -4.69 -1.13 33.95
C ALA A 165 -5.73 -0.88 32.84
N LEU A 166 -7.00 -0.63 33.19
CA LEU A 166 -8.04 -0.27 32.22
C LEU A 166 -7.70 1.04 31.50
N LYS A 167 -7.24 2.06 32.23
CA LYS A 167 -6.79 3.32 31.65
C LYS A 167 -5.62 3.15 30.69
N ALA A 168 -4.71 2.22 30.96
CA ALA A 168 -3.60 1.93 30.05
C ALA A 168 -4.09 1.35 28.71
N ILE A 169 -5.10 0.47 28.75
CA ILE A 169 -5.74 -0.09 27.54
C ILE A 169 -6.43 1.04 26.75
N GLU A 170 -7.27 1.85 27.41
CA GLU A 170 -7.97 2.97 26.77
C GLU A 170 -7.01 3.98 26.12
N GLN A 171 -5.89 4.28 26.79
CA GLN A 171 -4.85 5.16 26.24
C GLN A 171 -4.18 4.56 25.01
N ASP A 172 -3.95 3.26 24.99
CA ASP A 172 -3.41 2.57 23.84
C ASP A 172 -4.38 2.61 22.67
N GLU A 173 -5.66 2.32 22.89
CA GLU A 173 -6.71 2.42 21.87
C GLU A 173 -6.80 3.84 21.30
N MET A 174 -6.82 4.86 22.17
CA MET A 174 -6.87 6.26 21.75
C MET A 174 -5.68 6.62 20.85
N ARG A 175 -4.47 6.14 21.19
CA ARG A 175 -3.25 6.33 20.39
C ARG A 175 -3.35 5.62 19.04
N GLN A 176 -3.85 4.39 19.01
CA GLN A 176 -3.99 3.61 17.78
C GLN A 176 -5.04 4.23 16.86
N ARG A 177 -6.22 4.62 17.38
CA ARG A 177 -7.24 5.37 16.63
C ARG A 177 -6.71 6.69 16.07
N ALA A 178 -5.93 7.44 16.86
CA ALA A 178 -5.29 8.66 16.37
C ALA A 178 -4.30 8.38 15.22
N THR A 179 -3.59 7.26 15.28
CA THR A 179 -2.67 6.81 14.21
C THR A 179 -3.44 6.45 12.94
N ILE A 180 -4.52 5.68 13.06
CA ILE A 180 -5.43 5.34 11.94
C ILE A 180 -5.97 6.63 11.31
N ASN A 181 -6.53 7.55 12.10
CA ASN A 181 -7.11 8.79 11.58
C ASN A 181 -6.08 9.67 10.85
N LYS A 182 -4.85 9.71 11.33
CA LYS A 182 -3.77 10.42 10.65
C LYS A 182 -3.43 9.77 9.31
N ALA A 183 -3.40 8.43 9.25
CA ALA A 183 -3.15 7.71 8.01
C ALA A 183 -4.30 7.87 7.01
N ILE A 184 -5.56 7.82 7.46
CA ILE A 184 -6.77 8.10 6.67
C ILE A 184 -6.66 9.49 6.03
N ALA A 185 -6.28 10.52 6.79
CA ALA A 185 -6.12 11.87 6.25
C ALA A 185 -5.05 11.92 5.15
N MET A 186 -3.87 11.35 5.41
CA MET A 186 -2.74 11.37 4.47
C MET A 186 -3.05 10.59 3.18
N LEU A 187 -3.65 9.40 3.30
CA LEU A 187 -4.05 8.56 2.17
C LEU A 187 -5.21 9.20 1.39
N GLY A 188 -6.16 9.85 2.08
CA GLY A 188 -7.23 10.61 1.44
C GLY A 188 -6.72 11.80 0.63
N GLU A 189 -5.75 12.56 1.16
CA GLU A 189 -5.06 13.63 0.42
C GLU A 189 -4.31 13.11 -0.81
N ALA A 190 -3.77 11.88 -0.74
CA ALA A 190 -3.13 11.21 -1.86
C ALA A 190 -4.12 10.59 -2.88
N GLY A 191 -5.43 10.65 -2.61
CA GLY A 191 -6.49 10.22 -3.53
C GLY A 191 -6.98 8.78 -3.35
N TYR A 192 -6.61 8.09 -2.25
CA TYR A 192 -7.10 6.75 -1.96
C TYR A 192 -8.51 6.75 -1.35
N GLU A 193 -9.27 5.69 -1.60
CA GLU A 193 -10.55 5.43 -0.94
C GLU A 193 -10.31 4.98 0.50
N VAL A 194 -10.71 5.83 1.46
CA VAL A 194 -10.49 5.63 2.90
C VAL A 194 -11.80 5.58 3.70
N GLU A 195 -12.95 5.60 3.02
CA GLU A 195 -14.27 5.63 3.67
C GLU A 195 -14.54 4.33 4.45
N GLY A 196 -15.08 4.47 5.66
CA GLY A 196 -15.46 3.35 6.53
C GLY A 196 -14.33 2.72 7.35
N ILE A 197 -13.06 3.11 7.14
CA ILE A 197 -11.93 2.61 7.94
C ILE A 197 -12.02 3.05 9.41
N ASP A 198 -12.57 4.25 9.66
CA ASP A 198 -12.76 4.82 10.99
C ASP A 198 -13.80 4.08 11.84
N GLN A 199 -14.70 3.34 11.19
CA GLN A 199 -15.75 2.53 11.81
C GLN A 199 -15.31 1.09 12.09
N MET A 200 -14.16 0.66 11.54
CA MET A 200 -13.62 -0.67 11.79
C MET A 200 -13.12 -0.78 13.23
N ASN A 201 -13.02 -2.02 13.72
CA ASN A 201 -12.23 -2.28 14.92
C ASN A 201 -10.76 -1.93 14.66
N ILE A 202 -9.99 -1.72 15.73
CA ILE A 202 -8.65 -1.13 15.59
C ILE A 202 -7.69 -2.03 14.79
N ILE A 203 -7.74 -3.36 14.97
CA ILE A 203 -6.88 -4.28 14.22
C ILE A 203 -7.21 -4.25 12.73
N ASP A 204 -8.49 -4.36 12.36
CA ASP A 204 -8.93 -4.35 10.96
C ASP A 204 -8.63 -3.00 10.30
N GLY A 205 -8.81 -1.89 11.05
CA GLY A 205 -8.47 -0.55 10.60
C GLY A 205 -6.97 -0.38 10.34
N LEU A 206 -6.10 -0.86 11.26
CA LEU A 206 -4.64 -0.85 11.07
C LEU A 206 -4.22 -1.71 9.87
N ASP A 207 -4.79 -2.89 9.71
CA ASP A 207 -4.50 -3.80 8.59
C ASP A 207 -4.91 -3.19 7.25
N GLN A 208 -6.07 -2.53 7.19
CA GLN A 208 -6.52 -1.85 5.97
C GLN A 208 -5.64 -0.64 5.63
N VAL A 209 -5.26 0.14 6.63
CA VAL A 209 -4.30 1.25 6.47
C VAL A 209 -2.96 0.74 5.97
N ALA A 210 -2.44 -0.36 6.52
CA ALA A 210 -1.18 -0.96 6.09
C ALA A 210 -1.23 -1.38 4.60
N ARG A 211 -2.31 -2.04 4.17
CA ARG A 211 -2.52 -2.40 2.75
C ARG A 211 -2.53 -1.18 1.82
N LEU A 212 -3.16 -0.08 2.25
CA LEU A 212 -3.18 1.16 1.46
C LEU A 212 -1.81 1.85 1.43
N HIS A 213 -1.04 1.78 2.51
CA HIS A 213 0.35 2.26 2.53
C HIS A 213 1.25 1.47 1.58
N ASP A 214 1.18 0.14 1.59
CA ASP A 214 1.95 -0.69 0.65
C ASP A 214 1.62 -0.33 -0.80
N LEU A 215 0.33 -0.08 -1.09
CA LEU A 215 -0.11 0.38 -2.40
C LEU A 215 0.43 1.77 -2.74
N HIS A 216 0.43 2.69 -1.79
CA HIS A 216 0.99 4.03 -1.94
C HIS A 216 2.49 3.99 -2.24
N ASP A 217 3.25 3.19 -1.52
CA ASP A 217 4.69 3.03 -1.73
C ASP A 217 4.99 2.51 -3.13
N LEU A 218 4.21 1.54 -3.63
CA LEU A 218 4.31 1.07 -5.02
C LEU A 218 4.06 2.18 -6.05
N HIS A 219 3.11 3.07 -5.80
CA HIS A 219 2.84 4.21 -6.66
C HIS A 219 3.94 5.27 -6.58
N GLU A 220 4.54 5.51 -5.42
CA GLU A 220 5.66 6.44 -5.27
C GLU A 220 6.93 5.92 -5.94
N ASP A 221 7.24 4.63 -5.79
CA ASP A 221 8.31 3.96 -6.54
C ASP A 221 8.14 4.16 -8.06
N LEU A 222 6.90 4.02 -8.54
CA LEU A 222 6.60 4.19 -9.96
C LEU A 222 6.75 5.66 -10.40
N ARG A 223 6.32 6.61 -9.58
CA ARG A 223 6.51 8.05 -9.83
C ARG A 223 7.99 8.41 -9.92
N LEU A 224 8.81 7.90 -8.99
CA LEU A 224 10.26 8.08 -9.01
C LEU A 224 10.87 7.47 -10.27
N LEU A 225 10.47 6.24 -10.63
CA LEU A 225 10.95 5.58 -11.85
C LEU A 225 10.64 6.43 -13.10
N ILE A 226 9.43 6.96 -13.25
CA ILE A 226 9.07 7.85 -14.36
C ILE A 226 9.92 9.13 -14.35
N THR A 227 10.04 9.76 -13.19
CA THR A 227 10.75 11.03 -13.01
C THR A 227 12.25 10.91 -13.27
N GLU A 228 12.87 9.79 -12.85
CA GLU A 228 14.31 9.60 -12.92
C GLU A 228 14.76 8.93 -14.22
N GLN A 229 13.93 8.06 -14.80
CA GLN A 229 14.35 7.23 -15.94
C GLN A 229 13.73 7.65 -17.27
N ILE A 230 12.60 8.37 -17.29
CA ILE A 230 11.96 8.84 -18.53
C ILE A 230 12.12 10.35 -18.67
N ALA A 231 11.80 11.13 -17.63
CA ALA A 231 11.78 12.59 -17.73
C ALA A 231 13.10 13.24 -18.22
N PRO A 232 14.31 12.70 -17.90
CA PRO A 232 15.55 13.24 -18.44
C PRO A 232 15.68 13.13 -19.96
N PHE A 233 14.98 12.17 -20.59
CA PHE A 233 14.97 11.97 -22.04
C PHE A 233 13.78 12.68 -22.70
N ASP A 234 12.60 12.56 -22.11
CA ASP A 234 11.35 13.07 -22.66
C ASP A 234 10.38 13.45 -21.52
N ALA A 235 10.25 14.76 -21.29
CA ALA A 235 9.38 15.30 -20.26
C ALA A 235 7.88 15.15 -20.59
N GLU A 236 7.51 15.16 -21.87
CA GLU A 236 6.10 14.99 -22.29
C GLU A 236 5.65 13.55 -22.11
N LEU A 237 6.49 12.59 -22.49
CA LEU A 237 6.24 11.17 -22.26
C LEU A 237 6.18 10.84 -20.76
N ALA A 238 7.07 11.41 -19.96
CA ALA A 238 7.04 11.25 -18.51
C ALA A 238 5.72 11.79 -17.92
N ALA A 239 5.29 12.99 -18.33
CA ALA A 239 4.02 13.57 -17.89
C ALA A 239 2.81 12.70 -18.28
N HIS A 240 2.83 12.11 -19.48
CA HIS A 240 1.79 11.19 -19.92
C HIS A 240 1.70 9.93 -19.02
N HIS A 241 2.84 9.32 -18.68
CA HIS A 241 2.86 8.16 -17.81
C HIS A 241 2.51 8.51 -16.35
N GLU A 242 2.87 9.70 -15.89
CA GLU A 242 2.49 10.18 -14.57
C GLU A 242 0.96 10.37 -14.46
N GLN A 243 0.32 10.93 -15.48
CA GLN A 243 -1.14 11.02 -15.51
C GLN A 243 -1.79 9.63 -15.45
N ARG A 244 -1.26 8.68 -16.22
CA ARG A 244 -1.77 7.30 -16.21
C ARG A 244 -1.57 6.62 -14.83
N ARG A 245 -0.49 6.93 -14.12
CA ARG A 245 -0.28 6.48 -12.74
C ARG A 245 -1.34 7.07 -11.80
N VAL A 246 -1.62 8.36 -11.90
CA VAL A 246 -2.66 9.04 -11.09
C VAL A 246 -4.03 8.39 -11.33
N ASP A 247 -4.38 8.10 -12.58
CA ASP A 247 -5.64 7.44 -12.92
C ASP A 247 -5.76 6.04 -12.27
N LEU A 248 -4.64 5.32 -12.12
CA LEU A 248 -4.60 4.00 -11.46
C LEU A 248 -4.81 4.09 -9.94
N VAL A 249 -4.42 5.19 -9.28
CA VAL A 249 -4.62 5.36 -7.82
C VAL A 249 -6.10 5.21 -7.47
N SER A 250 -6.99 5.77 -8.30
CA SER A 250 -8.44 5.68 -8.13
C SER A 250 -9.02 4.26 -8.26
N GLN A 251 -8.27 3.32 -8.83
CA GLN A 251 -8.68 1.91 -8.98
C GLN A 251 -8.27 1.04 -7.78
N GLY A 252 -7.57 1.63 -6.81
CA GLY A 252 -7.15 0.98 -5.57
C GLY A 252 -6.41 -0.33 -5.80
N GLN A 253 -6.77 -1.36 -5.04
CA GLN A 253 -6.09 -2.67 -5.07
C GLN A 253 -6.27 -3.45 -6.39
N THR A 254 -7.20 -3.03 -7.25
CA THR A 254 -7.43 -3.68 -8.56
C THR A 254 -6.55 -3.11 -9.68
N ALA A 255 -5.80 -2.04 -9.39
CA ALA A 255 -4.94 -1.38 -10.36
C ALA A 255 -3.82 -2.30 -10.87
N ASP A 256 -3.62 -2.33 -12.20
CA ASP A 256 -2.48 -3.01 -12.82
C ASP A 256 -1.20 -2.17 -12.78
N ILE A 257 -0.68 -1.97 -11.56
CA ILE A 257 0.57 -1.23 -11.33
C ILE A 257 1.76 -2.00 -11.91
N GLY A 258 1.75 -3.33 -11.81
CA GLY A 258 2.80 -4.20 -12.33
C GLY A 258 2.97 -4.07 -13.85
N GLY A 259 1.86 -4.05 -14.59
CA GLY A 259 1.87 -3.84 -16.03
C GLY A 259 2.42 -2.47 -16.43
N LEU A 260 2.02 -1.40 -15.73
CA LEU A 260 2.56 -0.06 -15.99
C LEU A 260 4.06 0.03 -15.67
N ARG A 261 4.51 -0.56 -14.55
CA ARG A 261 5.93 -0.64 -14.17
C ARG A 261 6.77 -1.35 -15.23
N LEU A 262 6.28 -2.48 -15.74
CA LEU A 262 6.98 -3.22 -16.80
C LEU A 262 7.12 -2.39 -18.08
N GLN A 263 6.07 -1.66 -18.45
CA GLN A 263 6.09 -0.75 -19.61
C GLN A 263 7.13 0.37 -19.42
N ILE A 264 7.11 1.06 -18.27
CA ILE A 264 8.06 2.13 -17.96
C ILE A 264 9.50 1.62 -17.96
N THR A 265 9.75 0.47 -17.36
CA THR A 265 11.09 -0.15 -17.34
C THR A 265 11.57 -0.46 -18.75
N SER A 266 10.70 -1.06 -19.59
CA SER A 266 11.05 -1.34 -20.98
C SER A 266 11.33 -0.08 -21.81
N ILE A 267 10.61 1.01 -21.56
CA ILE A 267 10.83 2.30 -22.23
C ILE A 267 12.17 2.89 -21.78
N ALA A 268 12.41 2.93 -20.47
CA ALA A 268 13.67 3.41 -19.89
C ALA A 268 14.87 2.62 -20.44
N ASP A 269 14.82 1.29 -20.44
CA ASP A 269 15.89 0.43 -20.97
C ASP A 269 16.15 0.73 -22.46
N ASN A 270 15.09 0.93 -23.25
CA ASN A 270 15.22 1.27 -24.66
C ASN A 270 15.92 2.63 -24.88
N LEU A 271 15.55 3.66 -24.11
CA LEU A 271 16.15 5.00 -24.19
C LEU A 271 17.64 4.97 -23.82
N HIS A 272 17.98 4.30 -22.71
CA HIS A 272 19.38 4.13 -22.30
C HIS A 272 20.19 3.35 -23.33
N HIS A 273 19.62 2.28 -23.89
CA HIS A 273 20.29 1.50 -24.93
C HIS A 273 20.56 2.32 -26.19
N ARG A 274 19.59 3.10 -26.65
CA ARG A 274 19.74 3.99 -27.82
C ARG A 274 20.79 5.07 -27.57
N MET A 275 20.81 5.67 -26.39
CA MET A 275 21.84 6.64 -26.01
C MET A 275 23.23 6.02 -25.97
N ALA A 276 23.38 4.79 -25.46
CA ALA A 276 24.64 4.08 -25.48
C ALA A 276 25.12 3.81 -26.91
N MET A 277 24.24 3.32 -27.79
CA MET A 277 24.57 3.08 -29.20
C MET A 277 25.00 4.35 -29.93
N LEU A 278 24.33 5.48 -29.70
CA LEU A 278 24.70 6.76 -30.30
C LEU A 278 26.05 7.26 -29.81
N ASN A 279 26.33 7.10 -28.51
CA ASN A 279 27.63 7.45 -27.95
C ASN A 279 28.78 6.59 -28.52
N ASP A 280 28.55 5.29 -28.72
CA ASP A 280 29.51 4.40 -29.38
C ASP A 280 29.77 4.84 -30.82
N LEU A 281 28.72 5.18 -31.57
CA LEU A 281 28.82 5.67 -32.94
C LEU A 281 29.55 7.03 -33.02
N MET A 282 29.35 7.94 -32.07
CA MET A 282 30.13 9.18 -32.00
C MET A 282 31.60 8.91 -31.71
N ASN A 283 31.91 7.95 -30.85
CA ASN A 283 33.29 7.56 -30.55
C ASN A 283 33.98 6.95 -31.78
N ASP A 284 33.27 6.16 -32.59
CA ASP A 284 33.78 5.67 -33.87
C ASP A 284 34.08 6.81 -34.85
N TRP A 285 33.26 7.86 -34.88
CA TRP A 285 33.51 9.05 -35.69
C TRP A 285 34.72 9.84 -35.20
N ARG A 286 34.86 10.00 -33.87
CA ARG A 286 36.07 10.61 -33.27
C ARG A 286 37.33 9.84 -33.63
N ALA A 287 37.29 8.51 -33.61
CA ALA A 287 38.41 7.66 -34.01
C ALA A 287 38.81 7.83 -35.49
N LYS A 288 37.87 8.24 -36.35
CA LYS A 288 38.12 8.59 -37.76
C LYS A 288 38.61 10.03 -37.96
N GLY A 289 38.84 10.79 -36.89
CA GLY A 289 39.38 12.15 -36.94
C GLY A 289 38.34 13.26 -36.94
N ILE A 290 37.07 12.95 -36.67
CA ILE A 290 36.02 13.96 -36.50
C ILE A 290 36.14 14.62 -35.13
N LYS A 291 35.97 15.95 -35.10
CA LYS A 291 36.04 16.78 -33.90
C LYS A 291 34.64 17.27 -33.57
N PHE A 292 34.13 16.85 -32.41
CA PHE A 292 32.91 17.40 -31.84
C PHE A 292 33.25 18.55 -30.90
N PRO A 293 32.35 19.55 -30.73
CA PRO A 293 32.59 20.68 -29.83
C PRO A 293 32.80 20.28 -28.37
N HIS A 294 32.25 19.12 -27.97
CA HIS A 294 32.28 18.62 -26.60
C HIS A 294 32.86 17.20 -26.59
N ASP A 295 33.75 16.94 -25.64
CA ASP A 295 34.34 15.62 -25.41
C ASP A 295 33.37 14.67 -24.70
N ASP A 296 32.38 15.23 -24.00
CA ASP A 296 31.30 14.48 -23.37
C ASP A 296 30.43 13.78 -24.44
N GLY A 297 29.86 12.64 -24.06
CA GLY A 297 28.82 11.99 -24.87
C GLY A 297 27.50 12.76 -24.86
N ILE A 298 26.57 12.31 -25.69
CA ILE A 298 25.18 12.78 -25.74
C ILE A 298 24.56 12.64 -24.36
N ARG A 299 23.89 13.71 -23.91
CA ARG A 299 23.12 13.71 -22.66
C ARG A 299 21.70 13.17 -22.90
N PRO A 300 21.02 12.64 -21.88
CA PRO A 300 19.66 12.12 -22.02
C PRO A 300 18.70 13.06 -22.74
N GLY A 301 18.69 14.35 -22.40
CA GLY A 301 17.80 15.35 -22.98
C GLY A 301 18.11 15.74 -24.43
N GLU A 302 19.27 15.33 -24.94
CA GLU A 302 19.71 15.59 -26.32
C GLU A 302 19.43 14.38 -27.23
N LEU A 303 19.12 13.21 -26.67
CA LEU A 303 19.00 11.94 -27.40
C LEU A 303 18.09 12.04 -28.61
N LEU A 304 16.86 12.53 -28.41
CA LEU A 304 15.83 12.56 -29.46
C LEU A 304 16.18 13.56 -30.57
N GLU A 305 16.83 14.67 -30.22
CA GLU A 305 17.32 15.66 -31.19
C GLU A 305 18.44 15.05 -32.05
N TRP A 306 19.38 14.34 -31.43
CA TRP A 306 20.44 13.63 -32.14
C TRP A 306 19.88 12.59 -33.09
N GLU A 307 18.90 11.79 -32.67
CA GLU A 307 18.29 10.77 -33.53
C GLU A 307 17.52 11.36 -34.70
N ALA A 308 16.84 12.50 -34.50
CA ALA A 308 16.14 13.20 -35.56
C ALA A 308 17.11 13.73 -36.62
N ASN A 309 18.26 14.26 -36.19
CA ASN A 309 19.27 14.88 -37.06
C ASN A 309 20.30 13.87 -37.60
N LEU A 310 20.33 12.63 -37.08
CA LEU A 310 21.33 11.62 -37.41
C LEU A 310 21.47 11.36 -38.92
N PRO A 311 20.39 11.23 -39.72
CA PRO A 311 20.53 10.98 -41.16
C PRO A 311 21.24 12.09 -41.91
N GLU A 312 21.00 13.35 -41.51
CA GLU A 312 21.64 14.52 -42.11
C GLU A 312 23.12 14.57 -41.73
N ILE A 313 23.43 14.35 -40.45
CA ILE A 313 24.80 14.28 -39.93
C ILE A 313 25.58 13.18 -40.65
N GLU A 314 25.01 11.99 -40.83
CA GLU A 314 25.64 10.89 -41.56
C GLU A 314 25.93 11.21 -43.03
N ALA A 315 25.04 11.96 -43.70
CA ALA A 315 25.24 12.36 -45.09
C ALA A 315 26.42 13.32 -45.22
N THR A 316 26.47 14.35 -44.37
CA THR A 316 27.57 15.32 -44.32
C THR A 316 28.89 14.65 -43.93
N LEU A 317 28.86 13.76 -42.95
CA LEU A 317 30.01 13.01 -42.49
C LEU A 317 30.64 12.16 -43.59
N LYS A 318 29.83 11.46 -44.40
CA LYS A 318 30.34 10.63 -45.50
C LYS A 318 31.16 11.45 -46.49
N GLN A 319 30.68 12.64 -46.85
CA GLN A 319 31.40 13.54 -47.76
C GLN A 319 32.69 14.06 -47.10
N HIS A 320 32.59 14.47 -45.83
CA HIS A 320 33.72 15.01 -45.08
C HIS A 320 34.84 13.98 -44.89
N LEU A 321 34.52 12.72 -44.62
CA LEU A 321 35.50 11.65 -44.43
C LEU A 321 36.28 11.34 -45.72
N VAL A 322 35.61 11.36 -46.89
CA VAL A 322 36.30 11.18 -48.18
C VAL A 322 37.31 12.30 -48.41
N ALA A 323 36.92 13.55 -48.14
CA ALA A 323 37.82 14.69 -48.22
C ALA A 323 38.97 14.59 -47.21
N LEU A 324 38.69 14.11 -45.99
CA LEU A 324 39.67 13.93 -44.93
C LEU A 324 40.72 12.88 -45.32
N GLU A 325 40.30 11.74 -45.88
CA GLU A 325 41.21 10.71 -46.39
C GLU A 325 42.14 11.30 -47.45
N ARG A 326 41.60 12.04 -48.43
CA ARG A 326 42.43 12.68 -49.46
C ARG A 326 43.38 13.73 -48.87
N TYR A 327 42.88 14.56 -47.97
CA TYR A 327 43.66 15.57 -47.25
C TYR A 327 44.85 14.94 -46.52
N THR A 328 44.64 13.85 -45.79
CA THR A 328 45.72 13.18 -45.02
C THR A 328 46.84 12.65 -45.91
N VAL A 329 46.53 12.24 -47.14
CA VAL A 329 47.53 11.85 -48.14
C VAL A 329 48.34 13.07 -48.59
N ILE A 330 47.66 14.17 -48.93
CA ILE A 330 48.31 15.41 -49.38
C ILE A 330 49.16 16.01 -48.25
N GLU A 331 48.64 16.11 -47.03
CA GLU A 331 49.34 16.66 -45.86
C GLU A 331 50.64 15.93 -45.55
N ARG A 332 50.66 14.60 -45.73
CA ARG A 332 51.85 13.78 -45.49
C ARG A 332 53.00 14.12 -46.45
N VAL A 333 52.69 14.59 -47.64
CA VAL A 333 53.67 14.85 -48.70
C VAL A 333 53.97 16.35 -48.80
N TRP A 334 52.96 17.21 -48.73
CA TRP A 334 53.04 18.68 -48.82
C TRP A 334 52.47 19.37 -47.56
N PRO A 335 53.11 19.22 -46.38
CA PRO A 335 52.57 19.71 -45.11
C PRO A 335 52.36 21.23 -45.08
N ASP A 336 53.30 22.00 -45.62
CA ASP A 336 53.24 23.47 -45.63
C ASP A 336 52.06 23.99 -46.48
N THR A 337 51.79 23.31 -47.61
CA THR A 337 50.68 23.67 -48.51
C THR A 337 49.34 23.25 -47.91
N ALA A 338 49.27 22.05 -47.32
CA ALA A 338 48.07 21.49 -46.71
C ALA A 338 47.64 22.23 -45.43
N GLN A 339 48.54 22.98 -44.78
CA GLN A 339 48.22 23.72 -43.55
C GLN A 339 47.07 24.73 -43.72
N LYS A 340 46.78 25.18 -44.95
CA LYS A 340 45.65 26.06 -45.24
C LYS A 340 44.29 25.45 -44.89
N ALA A 341 44.13 24.13 -45.01
CA ALA A 341 42.87 23.42 -44.74
C ALA A 341 42.79 22.78 -43.35
N SER A 342 43.86 22.86 -42.54
CA SER A 342 43.96 22.12 -41.26
C SER A 342 42.92 22.55 -40.22
N HIS A 343 42.44 23.80 -40.30
CA HIS A 343 41.43 24.34 -39.40
C HIS A 343 40.02 23.77 -39.65
N CYS A 344 39.75 23.31 -40.87
CA CYS A 344 38.49 22.65 -41.23
C CYS A 344 38.56 21.12 -41.10
N ALA A 345 39.77 20.55 -41.07
CA ALA A 345 39.98 19.11 -40.97
C ALA A 345 39.32 18.53 -39.70
N GLY A 346 38.36 17.63 -39.92
CA GLY A 346 37.56 16.98 -38.88
C GLY A 346 36.37 17.78 -38.34
N VAL A 347 36.15 19.03 -38.77
CA VAL A 347 35.08 19.91 -38.24
C VAL A 347 33.88 19.90 -39.20
N LEU A 348 32.79 19.22 -38.82
CA LEU A 348 31.63 19.00 -39.70
C LEU A 348 30.90 20.30 -40.10
N GLU A 349 30.87 21.32 -39.24
CA GLU A 349 30.29 22.63 -39.57
C GLU A 349 31.00 23.35 -40.73
N HIS A 350 32.23 22.92 -41.06
CA HIS A 350 33.04 23.49 -42.13
C HIS A 350 33.19 22.55 -43.34
N THR A 351 32.30 21.55 -43.48
CA THR A 351 32.41 20.53 -44.53
C THR A 351 32.49 21.13 -45.94
N GLU A 352 31.62 22.09 -46.29
CA GLU A 352 31.64 22.71 -47.63
C GLU A 352 32.97 23.43 -47.91
N ALA A 353 33.42 24.27 -46.98
CA ALA A 353 34.70 24.96 -47.11
C ALA A 353 35.90 24.00 -47.13
N PHE A 354 35.81 22.89 -46.39
CA PHE A 354 36.84 21.87 -46.39
C PHE A 354 36.93 21.14 -47.74
N LEU A 355 35.79 20.79 -48.33
CA LEU A 355 35.70 20.17 -49.65
C LEU A 355 36.37 21.05 -50.71
N ASP A 356 36.00 22.34 -50.76
CA ASP A 356 36.58 23.29 -51.72
C ASP A 356 38.12 23.38 -51.57
N LEU A 357 38.62 23.48 -50.33
CA LEU A 357 40.05 23.56 -50.07
C LEU A 357 40.80 22.26 -50.43
N VAL A 358 40.21 21.10 -50.18
CA VAL A 358 40.80 19.80 -50.55
C VAL A 358 40.80 19.62 -52.07
N ASP A 359 39.74 20.03 -52.76
CA ASP A 359 39.66 20.00 -54.22
C ASP A 359 40.71 20.92 -54.85
N ASP A 360 40.92 22.12 -54.30
CA ASP A 360 41.99 23.03 -54.74
C ASP A 360 43.39 22.42 -54.56
N LEU A 361 43.63 21.73 -53.44
CA LEU A 361 44.89 21.03 -53.18
C LEU A 361 45.06 19.84 -54.15
N ASP A 362 44.00 19.11 -54.43
CA ASP A 362 44.01 17.97 -55.36
C ASP A 362 44.24 18.42 -56.82
N GLN A 363 43.70 19.58 -57.21
CA GLN A 363 44.00 20.19 -58.51
C GLN A 363 45.47 20.60 -58.62
N GLN A 364 46.05 21.19 -57.56
CA GLN A 364 47.48 21.51 -57.52
C GLN A 364 48.34 20.26 -57.61
N TRP A 365 47.94 19.17 -56.92
CA TRP A 365 48.57 17.86 -57.03
C TRP A 365 48.65 17.37 -58.47
N LYS A 366 47.50 17.30 -59.14
CA LYS A 366 47.40 16.86 -60.54
C LYS A 366 48.19 17.75 -61.50
N GLN A 367 48.23 19.06 -61.24
CA GLN A 367 49.02 19.98 -62.06
C GLN A 367 50.52 19.68 -61.95
N MET A 368 51.04 19.52 -60.73
CA MET A 368 52.46 19.19 -60.51
C MET A 368 52.81 17.83 -61.12
N GLU A 369 51.92 16.85 -61.01
CA GLU A 369 52.06 15.53 -61.63
C GLU A 369 52.24 15.64 -63.15
N LEU A 370 51.37 16.40 -63.82
CA LEU A 370 51.45 16.64 -65.26
C LEU A 370 52.74 17.39 -65.66
N GLU A 371 53.13 18.42 -64.92
CA GLU A 371 54.35 19.19 -65.18
C GLU A 371 55.60 18.31 -65.00
N SER A 372 55.61 17.46 -63.99
CA SER A 372 56.67 16.49 -63.70
C SER A 372 56.76 15.43 -64.80
N ILE A 373 55.62 14.88 -65.26
CA ILE A 373 55.54 13.94 -66.40
C ILE A 373 56.09 14.58 -67.68
N GLU A 374 55.62 15.78 -68.06
CA GLU A 374 56.08 16.48 -69.27
C GLU A 374 57.60 16.73 -69.22
N ARG A 375 58.15 16.94 -68.03
CA ARG A 375 59.58 17.13 -67.83
C ARG A 375 60.38 15.85 -68.01
N ILE A 376 59.90 14.71 -67.51
CA ILE A 376 60.61 13.43 -67.65
C ILE A 376 60.46 12.82 -69.05
N GLU A 377 59.33 13.04 -69.72
CA GLU A 377 59.13 12.62 -71.12
C GLU A 377 60.25 13.18 -72.02
N LYS A 378 60.70 14.42 -71.80
CA LYS A 378 61.82 15.02 -72.56
C LYS A 378 63.12 14.21 -72.41
N PHE A 379 63.34 13.58 -71.27
CA PHE A 379 64.52 12.72 -71.02
C PHE A 379 64.33 11.31 -71.57
N GLU A 380 63.12 10.75 -71.53
CA GLU A 380 62.79 9.48 -72.18
C GLU A 380 62.96 9.54 -73.70
N HIS A 381 62.52 10.63 -74.33
CA HIS A 381 62.74 10.88 -75.76
C HIS A 381 64.24 10.97 -76.12
N ALA A 382 65.09 11.32 -75.14
CA ALA A 382 66.55 11.32 -75.29
C ALA A 382 67.19 9.94 -74.99
N GLY A 383 66.38 8.92 -74.67
CA GLY A 383 66.80 7.52 -74.48
C GLY A 383 67.12 7.12 -73.04
N LEU A 384 66.74 7.92 -72.04
CA LEU A 384 66.94 7.60 -70.61
C LEU A 384 65.76 6.78 -70.07
N VAL A 385 66.05 5.82 -69.18
CA VAL A 385 65.03 5.00 -68.49
C VAL A 385 64.52 5.78 -67.28
N MET A 386 63.21 6.06 -67.23
CA MET A 386 62.60 6.93 -66.20
C MET A 386 61.53 6.24 -65.33
N ASP A 387 61.36 4.92 -65.40
CA ASP A 387 60.32 4.17 -64.66
C ASP A 387 60.29 4.49 -63.16
N THR A 388 61.45 4.61 -62.50
CA THR A 388 61.55 4.96 -61.07
C THR A 388 61.13 6.40 -60.76
N TRP A 389 61.17 7.29 -61.74
CA TRP A 389 60.70 8.67 -61.61
C TRP A 389 59.19 8.74 -61.79
N HIS A 390 58.59 7.96 -62.69
CA HIS A 390 57.12 7.81 -62.74
C HIS A 390 56.56 7.32 -61.40
N GLU A 391 57.14 6.26 -60.83
CA GLU A 391 56.70 5.77 -59.51
C GLU A 391 56.88 6.79 -58.37
N ARG A 392 57.83 7.73 -58.50
CA ARG A 392 58.03 8.81 -57.55
C ARG A 392 57.01 9.92 -57.73
N ILE A 393 56.78 10.36 -58.96
CA ILE A 393 55.83 11.43 -59.31
C ILE A 393 54.41 11.02 -58.91
N ASP A 394 54.01 9.77 -59.12
CA ASP A 394 52.70 9.27 -58.69
C ASP A 394 52.49 9.36 -57.16
N LYS A 395 53.57 9.34 -56.38
CA LYS A 395 53.56 9.37 -54.90
C LYS A 395 53.83 10.75 -54.32
N ASP A 396 54.65 11.53 -55.00
CA ASP A 396 55.17 12.86 -54.62
C ASP A 396 55.51 13.63 -55.92
N PRO A 397 54.50 14.23 -56.57
CA PRO A 397 54.64 14.97 -57.82
C PRO A 397 55.36 16.31 -57.66
#